data_AF-A0A1M3MA68-F1
#
_entry.id   AF-A0A1M3MA68-F1
#
_cell.length_a   1.000
_cell.length_b   1.000
_cell.length_c   1.000
_cell.angle_alpha   90.00
_cell.angle_beta   90.00
_cell.angle_gamma   90.00
#
_symmetry.space_group_name_H-M   'P 1'
#
loop_
_entity.id
_entity.type
_entity.pdbx_description
1 polymer ?
#
loop_
_entity_poly.entity_id
_entity_poly.type
_entity_poly.pdbx_seq_one_letter_code
_entity_poly.pdbx_strand_id
1 'polypeptide(L)'
;MGLQIQAATLTVTNNNASGAGSFAQAFTDAVDGDIIVFNFDGTELSLSDAIPMKSITIDGFNTFNGYKMVLKQTTASKSFFTLTSGITATFKDIVFDGTGILGNTALTAANGSTLNIDGCIFKNINAQANNGGAARIQGVATITSSLFENNITGGGYGGGALCIYNAATVTIDQCSFVGNTSNASGNSGGGAIVARGTVATACNVTITNSTFANNYSGKTGGAILSSVQSSTAYTANVTAVNCTFTGNQGDGAISALTTANGFANVFLVNALVVNNINVAGDAYSDLLETAGSNPATVVKIDPYHVMYTTASATVVTNGRNCIQVADPATAEIFKSLETFATNYKRPVLSEISGNKIAELITGSLALNAGVATLAGYTIPSVDQLGATRPATPSIGAVEYVTGTTVVSEHEDDKLTVRIEGRTVAFTGIEGNQELLVYSMGGQLTGRYTIGNEEPVQLTQPGLVLMKIQNNTYKVVVR
;
A
#
# COMPACT_ATOMS: atom_id res chain seq x y z
N MET A 1 34.62 30.78 10.38
CA MET A 1 33.88 29.85 11.25
C MET A 1 32.41 29.99 10.92
N GLY A 2 31.82 29.03 10.21
CA GLY A 2 30.38 29.04 9.96
C GLY A 2 29.67 28.69 11.26
N LEU A 3 28.86 29.61 11.79
CA LEU A 3 27.98 29.34 12.91
C LEU A 3 27.02 28.22 12.47
N GLN A 4 27.16 27.01 13.01
CA GLN A 4 26.11 26.01 12.94
C GLN A 4 24.96 26.56 13.79
N ILE A 5 23.99 27.23 13.17
CA ILE A 5 22.74 27.56 13.86
C ILE A 5 22.05 26.23 14.12
N GLN A 6 22.01 25.83 15.39
CA GLN A 6 21.24 24.68 15.83
C GLN A 6 19.76 25.02 15.61
N ALA A 7 19.01 24.11 14.98
CA ALA A 7 17.57 24.21 14.83
C ALA A 7 16.90 24.53 16.17
N ALA A 8 16.10 25.59 16.24
CA ALA A 8 15.34 25.92 17.44
C ALA A 8 14.07 25.06 17.53
N THR A 9 13.63 24.80 18.77
CA THR A 9 12.35 24.16 19.04
C THR A 9 11.36 25.21 19.55
N LEU A 10 10.27 25.41 18.82
CA LEU A 10 9.19 26.33 19.17
C LEU A 10 7.98 25.54 19.68
N THR A 11 7.60 25.77 20.94
CA THR A 11 6.50 25.05 21.58
C THR A 11 5.20 25.85 21.48
N VAL A 12 4.17 25.22 20.91
CA VAL A 12 2.78 25.70 20.98
C VAL A 12 2.20 25.30 22.34
N THR A 13 1.75 26.29 23.11
CA THR A 13 1.29 26.12 24.50
C THR A 13 -0.18 26.50 24.71
N ASN A 14 -0.90 26.89 23.66
CA ASN A 14 -2.34 27.12 23.70
C ASN A 14 -2.96 26.97 22.29
N ASN A 15 -4.29 26.92 22.24
CA ASN A 15 -5.08 26.84 21.00
C ASN A 15 -5.62 28.19 20.53
N ASN A 16 -5.05 29.31 20.99
CA ASN A 16 -5.47 30.63 20.52
C ASN A 16 -5.18 30.74 19.01
N ALA A 17 -6.03 31.47 18.28
CA ALA A 17 -5.84 31.68 16.85
C ALA A 17 -4.56 32.49 16.52
N SER A 18 -4.09 33.31 17.46
CA SER A 18 -2.89 34.14 17.32
C SER A 18 -2.31 34.54 18.68
N GLY A 19 -1.16 35.22 18.66
CA GLY A 19 -0.47 35.72 19.85
C GLY A 19 0.42 34.69 20.53
N ALA A 20 1.05 35.10 21.64
CA ALA A 20 2.05 34.29 22.34
C ALA A 20 1.54 32.88 22.68
N GLY A 21 2.37 31.87 22.37
CA GLY A 21 2.06 30.46 22.60
C GLY A 21 1.13 29.79 21.58
N SER A 22 0.57 30.54 20.62
CA SER A 22 -0.25 29.97 19.54
C SER A 22 0.59 29.31 18.44
N PHE A 23 -0.02 28.40 17.68
CA PHE A 23 0.59 27.85 16.47
C PHE A 23 0.92 28.93 15.43
N ALA A 24 0.06 29.93 15.26
CA ALA A 24 0.31 31.01 14.30
C ALA A 24 1.56 31.83 14.67
N GLN A 25 1.79 32.08 15.96
CA GLN A 25 2.99 32.79 16.43
C GLN A 25 4.24 31.91 16.27
N ALA A 26 4.19 30.65 16.71
CA ALA A 26 5.30 29.71 16.53
C ALA A 26 5.67 29.55 15.05
N PHE A 27 4.68 29.43 14.17
CA PHE A 27 4.93 29.34 12.72
C PHE A 27 5.53 30.64 12.16
N THR A 28 5.08 31.81 12.64
CA THR A 28 5.64 33.10 12.22
C THR A 28 7.10 33.22 12.62
N ASP A 29 7.44 32.83 13.84
CA ASP A 29 8.79 32.96 14.43
C ASP A 29 9.77 31.92 13.89
N ALA A 30 9.29 30.75 13.47
CA ALA A 30 10.13 29.68 12.94
C ALA A 30 10.90 30.12 11.68
N VAL A 31 12.18 29.75 11.62
CA VAL A 31 13.05 29.90 10.44
C VAL A 31 13.46 28.53 9.91
N ASP A 32 14.07 28.49 8.72
CA ASP A 32 14.48 27.23 8.10
C ASP A 32 15.35 26.38 9.03
N GLY A 33 15.00 25.10 9.15
CA GLY A 33 15.62 24.14 10.05
C GLY A 33 14.88 23.92 11.38
N ASP A 34 14.04 24.87 11.81
CA ASP A 34 13.37 24.80 13.10
C ASP A 34 12.33 23.66 13.19
N ILE A 35 11.94 23.37 14.44
CA ILE A 35 10.94 22.36 14.79
C ILE A 35 9.83 23.00 15.61
N ILE A 36 8.58 22.83 15.19
CA ILE A 36 7.39 23.20 15.97
C ILE A 36 6.84 21.94 16.67
N VAL A 37 6.61 22.04 17.97
CA VAL A 37 6.06 20.97 18.83
C VAL A 37 4.85 21.48 19.63
N PHE A 38 4.04 20.58 20.19
CA PHE A 38 2.83 20.94 20.95
C PHE A 38 2.88 20.46 22.40
N ASN A 39 2.48 21.32 23.33
CA ASN A 39 2.38 21.01 24.76
C ASN A 39 1.28 21.86 25.42
N PHE A 40 0.02 21.48 25.21
CA PHE A 40 -1.12 22.17 25.81
C PHE A 40 -2.33 21.25 25.95
N ASP A 41 -3.28 21.64 26.81
CA ASP A 41 -4.53 20.93 27.05
C ASP A 41 -5.52 21.09 25.89
N GLY A 42 -5.25 20.39 24.79
CA GLY A 42 -6.13 20.33 23.63
C GLY A 42 -5.60 19.37 22.57
N THR A 43 -6.45 19.05 21.61
CA THR A 43 -6.16 18.02 20.58
C THR A 43 -6.37 18.52 19.16
N GLU A 44 -6.95 19.71 18.99
CA GLU A 44 -7.35 20.21 17.67
C GLU A 44 -6.87 21.65 17.43
N LEU A 45 -6.53 21.95 16.17
CA LEU A 45 -6.28 23.29 15.66
C LEU A 45 -7.04 23.48 14.34
N SER A 46 -7.69 24.64 14.24
CA SER A 46 -8.42 25.05 13.04
C SER A 46 -7.58 25.99 12.20
N LEU A 47 -7.45 25.67 10.92
CA LEU A 47 -6.84 26.52 9.90
C LEU A 47 -7.95 27.15 9.06
N SER A 48 -7.86 28.45 8.80
CA SER A 48 -8.83 29.19 7.97
C SER A 48 -8.31 29.51 6.57
N ASP A 49 -7.01 29.34 6.33
CA ASP A 49 -6.41 29.46 5.00
C ASP A 49 -5.32 28.41 4.82
N ALA A 50 -4.86 28.24 3.59
CA ALA A 50 -3.71 27.43 3.26
C ALA A 50 -2.42 28.15 3.71
N ILE A 51 -1.55 27.43 4.42
CA ILE A 51 -0.29 27.97 4.92
C ILE A 51 0.83 27.69 3.91
N PRO A 52 1.52 28.71 3.38
CA PRO A 52 2.77 28.52 2.63
C PRO A 52 3.86 28.00 3.56
N MET A 53 4.37 26.80 3.30
CA MET A 53 5.35 26.15 4.16
C MET A 53 6.72 26.82 4.10
N LYS A 54 7.40 26.76 5.23
CA LYS A 54 8.83 27.03 5.40
C LYS A 54 9.60 25.71 5.40
N SER A 55 10.94 25.76 5.33
CA SER A 55 11.74 24.52 5.41
C SER A 55 11.93 24.07 6.86
N ILE A 56 10.84 23.65 7.50
CA ILE A 56 10.76 23.31 8.93
C ILE A 56 10.13 21.93 9.16
N THR A 57 10.22 21.46 10.41
CA THR A 57 9.47 20.30 10.89
C THR A 57 8.28 20.75 11.75
N ILE A 58 7.12 20.15 11.53
CA ILE A 58 5.99 20.22 12.44
C ILE A 58 5.77 18.82 13.01
N ASP A 59 6.03 18.66 14.29
CA ASP A 59 5.81 17.43 15.04
C ASP A 59 4.52 17.57 15.85
N GLY A 60 3.49 16.86 15.39
CA GLY A 60 2.14 16.86 15.94
C GLY A 60 1.97 16.04 17.21
N PHE A 61 3.00 15.36 17.72
CA PHE A 61 2.87 14.67 18.99
C PHE A 61 2.73 15.67 20.14
N ASN A 62 1.55 15.74 20.76
CA ASN A 62 1.30 16.63 21.88
C ASN A 62 1.76 15.99 23.18
N THR A 63 2.85 16.50 23.75
CA THR A 63 3.45 15.94 24.98
C THR A 63 2.57 16.13 26.22
N PHE A 64 1.58 17.03 26.17
CA PHE A 64 0.68 17.26 27.29
C PHE A 64 -0.27 16.07 27.53
N ASN A 65 -0.75 15.46 26.45
CA ASN A 65 -1.78 14.40 26.52
C ASN A 65 -1.41 13.10 25.77
N GLY A 66 -0.30 13.07 25.05
CA GLY A 66 0.18 11.91 24.31
C GLY A 66 -0.58 11.62 23.01
N TYR A 67 -1.39 12.56 22.51
CA TYR A 67 -2.15 12.41 21.26
C TYR A 67 -1.51 13.17 20.10
N LYS A 68 -1.82 12.72 18.89
CA LYS A 68 -1.53 13.45 17.65
C LYS A 68 -2.42 14.68 17.54
N MET A 69 -1.86 15.82 17.17
CA MET A 69 -2.62 17.01 16.89
C MET A 69 -3.49 16.82 15.64
N VAL A 70 -4.77 17.16 15.78
CA VAL A 70 -5.73 17.16 14.68
C VAL A 70 -5.78 18.55 14.08
N LEU A 71 -5.34 18.66 12.83
CA LEU A 71 -5.55 19.85 12.03
C LEU A 71 -6.87 19.72 11.28
N LYS A 72 -7.70 20.74 11.38
CA LYS A 72 -8.93 20.89 10.60
C LYS A 72 -8.83 22.10 9.70
N GLN A 73 -9.16 21.93 8.43
CA GLN A 73 -9.46 23.07 7.56
C GLN A 73 -10.89 23.52 7.88
N THR A 74 -11.14 24.82 7.89
CA THR A 74 -12.48 25.38 8.16
C THR A 74 -13.06 26.12 6.97
N THR A 75 -12.22 26.39 5.96
CA THR A 75 -12.61 27.10 4.74
C THR A 75 -12.59 26.15 3.55
N ALA A 76 -13.73 26.08 2.86
CA ALA A 76 -13.89 25.28 1.67
C ALA A 76 -12.83 25.61 0.60
N SER A 77 -12.41 24.59 -0.14
CA SER A 77 -11.42 24.68 -1.23
C SER A 77 -10.01 25.14 -0.84
N LYS A 78 -9.68 25.23 0.46
CA LYS A 78 -8.32 25.50 0.92
C LYS A 78 -7.58 24.21 1.24
N SER A 79 -6.31 24.16 0.87
CA SER A 79 -5.36 23.16 1.38
C SER A 79 -5.00 23.49 2.82
N PHE A 80 -4.37 22.56 3.52
CA PHE A 80 -3.74 22.84 4.82
C PHE A 80 -2.42 23.55 4.60
N PHE A 81 -1.56 22.95 3.77
CA PHE A 81 -0.22 23.46 3.51
C PHE A 81 0.13 23.39 2.03
N THR A 82 0.96 24.36 1.61
CA THR A 82 1.47 24.44 0.24
C THR A 82 2.98 24.62 0.26
N LEU A 83 3.71 23.80 -0.49
CA LEU A 83 5.16 23.85 -0.61
C LEU A 83 5.51 24.30 -2.03
N THR A 84 6.25 25.39 -2.13
CA THR A 84 6.84 25.87 -3.39
C THR A 84 8.20 25.21 -3.64
N SER A 85 8.74 25.40 -4.84
CA SER A 85 10.08 24.89 -5.19
C SER A 85 11.13 25.40 -4.20
N GLY A 86 12.05 24.52 -3.78
CA GLY A 86 13.10 24.82 -2.80
C GLY A 86 12.70 24.62 -1.33
N ILE A 87 11.41 24.39 -1.02
CA ILE A 87 10.97 24.14 0.34
C ILE A 87 11.13 22.67 0.71
N THR A 88 11.71 22.40 1.90
CA THR A 88 11.76 21.07 2.51
C THR A 88 10.93 21.03 3.79
N ALA A 89 9.72 20.49 3.72
CA ALA A 89 8.83 20.41 4.88
C ALA A 89 8.73 18.98 5.42
N THR A 90 8.71 18.85 6.74
CA THR A 90 8.49 17.57 7.43
C THR A 90 7.27 17.66 8.33
N PHE A 91 6.36 16.70 8.20
CA PHE A 91 5.20 16.53 9.06
C PHE A 91 5.33 15.20 9.79
N LYS A 92 5.24 15.23 11.12
CA LYS A 92 5.26 14.04 11.96
C LYS A 92 4.02 13.97 12.84
N ASP A 93 3.43 12.80 13.00
CA ASP A 93 2.40 12.56 14.03
C ASP A 93 1.23 13.57 14.01
N ILE A 94 0.81 13.99 12.82
CA ILE A 94 -0.34 14.89 12.61
C ILE A 94 -1.53 14.11 12.05
N VAL A 95 -2.73 14.46 12.50
CA VAL A 95 -3.98 14.05 11.84
C VAL A 95 -4.50 15.22 11.00
N PHE A 96 -4.48 15.07 9.68
CA PHE A 96 -5.16 15.94 8.74
C PHE A 96 -6.60 15.45 8.56
N ASP A 97 -7.56 16.20 9.10
CA ASP A 97 -8.98 15.84 9.09
C ASP A 97 -9.79 16.77 8.19
N GLY A 98 -10.33 16.22 7.10
CA GLY A 98 -11.17 16.94 6.14
C GLY A 98 -12.67 16.86 6.43
N THR A 99 -13.09 16.20 7.52
CA THR A 99 -14.51 16.01 7.82
C THR A 99 -15.26 17.34 7.87
N GLY A 100 -16.39 17.39 7.17
CA GLY A 100 -17.29 18.54 7.18
C GLY A 100 -16.91 19.67 6.22
N ILE A 101 -15.77 19.57 5.53
CA ILE A 101 -15.37 20.55 4.51
C ILE A 101 -15.30 19.90 3.13
N LEU A 102 -16.10 20.42 2.20
CA LEU A 102 -15.90 20.17 0.78
C LEU A 102 -14.72 21.03 0.32
N GLY A 103 -13.66 20.43 -0.23
CA GLY A 103 -12.44 21.20 -0.41
C GLY A 103 -11.44 20.70 -1.42
N ASN A 104 -10.20 21.14 -1.20
CA ASN A 104 -9.03 20.92 -2.04
C ASN A 104 -8.15 19.84 -1.40
N THR A 105 -7.05 19.49 -2.05
CA THR A 105 -6.07 18.53 -1.49
C THR A 105 -5.49 19.02 -0.17
N ALA A 106 -5.15 18.14 0.77
CA ALA A 106 -4.61 18.58 2.05
C ALA A 106 -3.24 19.24 1.89
N LEU A 107 -2.35 18.62 1.12
CA LEU A 107 -0.98 19.09 0.87
C LEU A 107 -0.71 19.27 -0.63
N THR A 108 -0.10 20.39 -1.00
CA THR A 108 0.48 20.55 -2.35
C THR A 108 2.00 20.67 -2.25
N ALA A 109 2.71 19.84 -3.01
CA ALA A 109 4.17 19.86 -3.11
C ALA A 109 4.59 20.07 -4.56
N ALA A 110 5.06 21.29 -4.86
CA ALA A 110 5.46 21.69 -6.21
C ALA A 110 6.73 20.98 -6.70
N ASN A 111 7.00 21.08 -8.00
CA ASN A 111 8.25 20.54 -8.54
C ASN A 111 9.47 21.24 -7.88
N GLY A 112 10.46 20.45 -7.47
CA GLY A 112 11.64 20.93 -6.74
C GLY A 112 11.43 21.20 -5.25
N SER A 113 10.27 20.86 -4.66
CA SER A 113 10.12 20.78 -3.20
C SER A 113 10.46 19.38 -2.67
N THR A 114 10.69 19.27 -1.37
CA THR A 114 10.83 18.00 -0.64
C THR A 114 9.76 17.91 0.44
N LEU A 115 8.96 16.84 0.43
CA LEU A 115 7.89 16.59 1.39
C LEU A 115 8.18 15.30 2.17
N ASN A 116 8.35 15.41 3.48
CA ASN A 116 8.49 14.25 4.37
C ASN A 116 7.24 14.12 5.25
N ILE A 117 6.65 12.93 5.27
CA ILE A 117 5.46 12.59 6.05
C ILE A 117 5.79 11.34 6.85
N ASP A 118 5.68 11.40 8.16
CA ASP A 118 5.98 10.28 9.05
C ASP A 118 4.91 10.15 10.12
N GLY A 119 4.35 8.95 10.32
CA GLY A 119 3.36 8.74 11.37
C GLY A 119 2.08 9.58 11.20
N CYS A 120 1.77 10.10 10.02
CA CYS A 120 0.61 10.99 9.86
C CYS A 120 -0.66 10.22 9.47
N ILE A 121 -1.81 10.84 9.72
CA ILE A 121 -3.11 10.33 9.30
C ILE A 121 -3.78 11.38 8.42
N PHE A 122 -4.14 11.01 7.20
CA PHE A 122 -4.96 11.82 6.30
C PHE A 122 -6.32 11.16 6.19
N LYS A 123 -7.36 11.78 6.73
CA LYS A 123 -8.69 11.20 6.74
C LYS A 123 -9.76 12.14 6.22
N ASN A 124 -10.70 11.56 5.47
CA ASN A 124 -11.90 12.24 4.99
C ASN A 124 -11.61 13.51 4.18
N ILE A 125 -10.42 13.62 3.55
CA ILE A 125 -10.10 14.76 2.72
C ILE A 125 -10.81 14.59 1.39
N ASN A 126 -11.70 15.52 1.07
CA ASN A 126 -12.48 15.48 -0.15
C ASN A 126 -12.03 16.55 -1.14
N ALA A 127 -11.08 16.20 -2.00
CA ALA A 127 -10.58 17.05 -3.08
C ALA A 127 -11.57 17.04 -4.25
N GLN A 128 -12.39 18.09 -4.38
CA GLN A 128 -13.41 18.20 -5.44
C GLN A 128 -12.84 18.50 -6.83
N ALA A 129 -11.58 18.92 -6.91
CA ALA A 129 -10.87 19.22 -8.15
C ALA A 129 -9.83 18.14 -8.49
N ASN A 130 -9.13 18.31 -9.61
CA ASN A 130 -8.10 17.38 -10.07
C ASN A 130 -6.88 17.36 -9.14
N ASN A 131 -6.80 16.43 -8.19
CA ASN A 131 -5.68 16.22 -7.26
C ASN A 131 -5.79 14.85 -6.56
N GLY A 132 -4.83 14.53 -5.69
CA GLY A 132 -5.04 13.53 -4.65
C GLY A 132 -5.93 14.11 -3.56
N GLY A 133 -6.76 13.30 -2.89
CA GLY A 133 -7.48 13.78 -1.70
C GLY A 133 -6.50 14.29 -0.64
N ALA A 134 -5.57 13.46 -0.21
CA ALA A 134 -4.57 13.81 0.80
C ALA A 134 -3.46 14.71 0.25
N ALA A 135 -2.83 14.35 -0.87
CA ALA A 135 -1.73 15.15 -1.39
C ALA A 135 -1.59 15.14 -2.90
N ARG A 136 -1.08 16.26 -3.40
CA ARG A 136 -0.61 16.43 -4.78
C ARG A 136 0.90 16.66 -4.77
N ILE A 137 1.65 15.75 -5.38
CA ILE A 137 3.11 15.69 -5.29
C ILE A 137 3.73 15.78 -6.68
N GLN A 138 4.59 16.78 -6.88
CA GLN A 138 5.38 16.99 -8.08
C GLN A 138 6.90 16.99 -7.84
N GLY A 139 7.31 17.16 -6.58
CA GLY A 139 8.70 17.15 -6.15
C GLY A 139 9.14 15.78 -5.64
N VAL A 140 10.04 15.79 -4.66
CA VAL A 140 10.48 14.60 -3.95
C VAL A 140 9.60 14.39 -2.72
N ALA A 141 9.21 13.15 -2.42
CA ALA A 141 8.54 12.84 -1.17
C ALA A 141 8.98 11.52 -0.54
N THR A 142 9.01 11.50 0.79
CA THR A 142 9.17 10.30 1.61
C THR A 142 7.96 10.22 2.53
N ILE A 143 7.23 9.11 2.47
CA ILE A 143 6.00 8.89 3.25
C ILE A 143 6.15 7.58 4.01
N THR A 144 6.18 7.64 5.32
CA THR A 144 6.42 6.47 6.20
C THR A 144 5.34 6.33 7.24
N SER A 145 5.00 5.09 7.61
CA SER A 145 4.19 4.77 8.79
C SER A 145 2.88 5.53 8.88
N SER A 146 2.26 5.82 7.73
CA SER A 146 1.14 6.77 7.62
C SER A 146 -0.14 6.10 7.13
N LEU A 147 -1.28 6.63 7.56
CA LEU A 147 -2.61 6.16 7.19
C LEU A 147 -3.32 7.18 6.29
N PHE A 148 -3.78 6.72 5.13
CA PHE A 148 -4.64 7.46 4.21
C PHE A 148 -6.00 6.78 4.18
N GLU A 149 -6.98 7.41 4.81
CA GLU A 149 -8.30 6.82 5.03
C GLU A 149 -9.43 7.66 4.43
N ASN A 150 -10.28 7.03 3.62
CA ASN A 150 -11.51 7.65 3.10
C ASN A 150 -11.28 9.00 2.41
N ASN A 151 -10.10 9.18 1.80
CA ASN A 151 -9.83 10.38 1.02
C ASN A 151 -10.47 10.23 -0.37
N ILE A 152 -11.00 11.33 -0.88
CA ILE A 152 -11.78 11.36 -2.11
C ILE A 152 -11.14 12.34 -3.08
N THR A 153 -11.02 11.94 -4.34
CA THR A 153 -10.86 12.86 -5.47
C THR A 153 -12.09 12.86 -6.36
N GLY A 154 -12.64 14.06 -6.59
CA GLY A 154 -13.77 14.31 -7.48
C GLY A 154 -13.37 14.79 -8.87
N GLY A 155 -12.08 15.09 -9.10
CA GLY A 155 -11.60 15.62 -10.37
C GLY A 155 -11.48 14.58 -11.49
N GLY A 156 -11.32 15.06 -12.72
CA GLY A 156 -11.02 14.26 -13.90
C GLY A 156 -9.60 13.70 -13.99
N TYR A 157 -8.74 13.87 -12.97
CA TYR A 157 -7.50 13.09 -12.76
C TYR A 157 -7.04 13.18 -11.30
N GLY A 158 -6.44 12.10 -10.77
CA GLY A 158 -5.89 12.04 -9.42
C GLY A 158 -6.13 10.68 -8.75
N GLY A 159 -5.39 10.39 -7.67
CA GLY A 159 -5.71 9.25 -6.81
C GLY A 159 -6.67 9.64 -5.69
N GLY A 160 -7.44 8.72 -5.12
CA GLY A 160 -8.29 9.06 -3.96
C GLY A 160 -7.49 9.65 -2.81
N ALA A 161 -6.28 9.15 -2.57
CA ALA A 161 -5.32 9.71 -1.61
C ALA A 161 -4.26 10.58 -2.29
N LEU A 162 -3.46 10.02 -3.21
CA LEU A 162 -2.25 10.67 -3.73
C LEU A 162 -2.32 10.87 -5.24
N CYS A 163 -2.04 12.08 -5.69
CA CYS A 163 -1.72 12.37 -7.09
C CYS A 163 -0.24 12.70 -7.21
N ILE A 164 0.52 11.75 -7.75
CA ILE A 164 1.95 11.86 -7.99
C ILE A 164 2.13 12.06 -9.50
N TYR A 165 2.65 13.20 -9.92
CA TYR A 165 2.75 13.51 -11.36
C TYR A 165 3.92 14.45 -11.65
N ASN A 166 4.20 14.74 -12.93
CA ASN A 166 5.43 15.44 -13.36
C ASN A 166 6.68 14.58 -13.14
N ALA A 167 7.85 15.17 -12.89
CA ALA A 167 9.12 14.49 -12.61
C ALA A 167 9.23 14.00 -11.14
N ALA A 168 8.11 13.70 -10.49
CA ALA A 168 8.08 13.38 -9.07
C ALA A 168 8.86 12.09 -8.77
N THR A 169 9.53 12.07 -7.62
CA THR A 169 10.22 10.88 -7.09
C THR A 169 9.74 10.65 -5.66
N VAL A 170 8.98 9.57 -5.46
CA VAL A 170 8.28 9.32 -4.20
C VAL A 170 8.61 7.94 -3.64
N THR A 171 8.94 7.89 -2.35
CA THR A 171 9.08 6.65 -1.58
C THR A 171 7.96 6.56 -0.56
N ILE A 172 7.28 5.42 -0.51
CA ILE A 172 6.19 5.10 0.42
C ILE A 172 6.57 3.81 1.12
N ASP A 173 6.60 3.82 2.45
CA ASP A 173 6.96 2.64 3.24
C ASP A 173 6.06 2.49 4.46
N GLN A 174 5.70 1.26 4.80
CA GLN A 174 4.91 0.96 6.00
C GLN A 174 3.59 1.75 6.08
N CYS A 175 2.92 1.99 4.95
CA CYS A 175 1.71 2.80 4.89
C CYS A 175 0.44 2.00 4.66
N SER A 176 -0.70 2.56 5.07
CA SER A 176 -2.02 2.00 4.80
C SER A 176 -2.87 2.97 3.99
N PHE A 177 -3.40 2.50 2.87
CA PHE A 177 -4.36 3.22 2.03
C PHE A 177 -5.69 2.47 2.07
N VAL A 178 -6.64 3.00 2.83
CA VAL A 178 -7.90 2.32 3.13
C VAL A 178 -9.10 3.16 2.72
N GLY A 179 -10.03 2.58 1.94
CA GLY A 179 -11.30 3.25 1.63
C GLY A 179 -11.17 4.51 0.77
N ASN A 180 -10.01 4.76 0.15
CA ASN A 180 -9.83 5.95 -0.67
C ASN A 180 -10.58 5.78 -1.99
N THR A 181 -11.12 6.88 -2.50
CA THR A 181 -12.06 6.87 -3.62
C THR A 181 -11.63 7.87 -4.69
N SER A 182 -11.46 7.39 -5.91
CA SER A 182 -11.41 8.23 -7.10
C SER A 182 -12.74 8.15 -7.82
N ASN A 183 -13.51 9.24 -7.76
CA ASN A 183 -14.74 9.41 -8.53
C ASN A 183 -14.46 9.84 -9.99
N ALA A 184 -13.18 9.99 -10.36
CA ALA A 184 -12.77 10.29 -11.72
C ALA A 184 -13.37 9.27 -12.70
N SER A 185 -13.93 9.78 -13.80
CA SER A 185 -14.42 8.96 -14.92
C SER A 185 -13.42 8.99 -16.08
N GLY A 186 -13.56 8.04 -17.01
CA GLY A 186 -12.63 7.93 -18.14
C GLY A 186 -11.28 7.31 -17.76
N ASN A 187 -10.23 7.54 -18.54
CA ASN A 187 -8.93 6.89 -18.30
C ASN A 187 -8.17 7.47 -17.09
N SER A 188 -8.87 8.14 -16.17
CA SER A 188 -8.31 8.84 -15.04
C SER A 188 -8.77 8.20 -13.75
N GLY A 189 -7.85 8.06 -12.81
CA GLY A 189 -8.18 7.61 -11.46
C GLY A 189 -7.33 6.42 -11.03
N GLY A 190 -6.86 6.48 -9.79
CA GLY A 190 -6.39 5.33 -9.04
C GLY A 190 -7.07 5.42 -7.69
N GLY A 191 -7.71 4.36 -7.19
CA GLY A 191 -8.57 4.50 -6.01
C GLY A 191 -7.80 5.04 -4.80
N ALA A 192 -6.52 4.66 -4.66
CA ALA A 192 -5.59 5.30 -3.73
C ALA A 192 -4.61 6.23 -4.43
N ILE A 193 -3.83 5.74 -5.40
CA ILE A 193 -2.68 6.46 -5.96
C ILE A 193 -2.78 6.54 -7.49
N VAL A 194 -2.53 7.72 -8.02
CA VAL A 194 -2.13 7.90 -9.43
C VAL A 194 -0.66 8.30 -9.49
N ALA A 195 0.12 7.57 -10.27
CA ALA A 195 1.45 7.96 -10.74
C ALA A 195 1.36 8.31 -12.23
N ARG A 196 1.67 9.55 -12.61
CA ARG A 196 1.47 10.03 -13.99
C ARG A 196 2.68 10.75 -14.57
N GLY A 197 3.23 10.19 -15.65
CA GLY A 197 4.29 10.81 -16.44
C GLY A 197 3.73 11.94 -17.32
N THR A 198 4.19 13.17 -17.13
CA THR A 198 3.73 14.35 -17.88
C THR A 198 4.85 15.23 -18.42
N VAL A 199 6.11 14.86 -18.18
CA VAL A 199 7.31 15.55 -18.67
C VAL A 199 8.38 14.52 -19.03
N ALA A 200 9.46 14.97 -19.67
CA ALA A 200 10.54 14.11 -20.17
C ALA A 200 11.24 13.30 -19.05
N THR A 201 11.44 13.89 -17.88
CA THR A 201 11.94 13.17 -16.71
C THR A 201 10.85 12.25 -16.15
N ALA A 202 11.22 10.99 -15.88
CA ALA A 202 10.26 9.99 -15.41
C ALA A 202 9.63 10.35 -14.05
N CYS A 203 8.36 10.03 -13.91
CA CYS A 203 7.68 9.94 -12.61
C CYS A 203 8.03 8.58 -11.98
N ASN A 204 8.63 8.56 -10.79
CA ASN A 204 9.07 7.34 -10.12
C ASN A 204 8.42 7.22 -8.74
N VAL A 205 7.77 6.08 -8.48
CA VAL A 205 7.16 5.77 -7.19
C VAL A 205 7.67 4.41 -6.72
N THR A 206 8.24 4.36 -5.53
CA THR A 206 8.64 3.12 -4.85
C THR A 206 7.77 2.94 -3.62
N ILE A 207 7.19 1.75 -3.47
CA ILE A 207 6.24 1.40 -2.41
C ILE A 207 6.73 0.11 -1.75
N THR A 208 6.90 0.12 -0.44
CA THR A 208 7.34 -1.04 0.32
C THR A 208 6.45 -1.28 1.52
N ASN A 209 6.27 -2.55 1.90
CA ASN A 209 5.61 -2.93 3.16
C ASN A 209 4.28 -2.22 3.41
N SER A 210 3.45 -2.05 2.38
CA SER A 210 2.26 -1.21 2.46
C SER A 210 0.99 -1.96 2.08
N THR A 211 -0.12 -1.60 2.72
CA THR A 211 -1.43 -2.18 2.50
C THR A 211 -2.35 -1.21 1.76
N PHE A 212 -2.95 -1.67 0.67
CA PHE A 212 -3.98 -0.99 -0.11
C PHE A 212 -5.25 -1.80 -0.05
N ALA A 213 -6.20 -1.34 0.77
CA ALA A 213 -7.43 -2.07 1.00
C ALA A 213 -8.67 -1.24 0.72
N ASN A 214 -9.68 -1.87 0.12
CA ASN A 214 -11.03 -1.30 0.00
C ASN A 214 -11.07 0.04 -0.74
N ASN A 215 -10.08 0.33 -1.59
CA ASN A 215 -10.06 1.55 -2.37
C ASN A 215 -10.93 1.39 -3.62
N TYR A 216 -11.53 2.48 -4.08
CA TYR A 216 -12.45 2.49 -5.22
C TYR A 216 -11.98 3.44 -6.30
N SER A 217 -11.99 3.00 -7.55
CA SER A 217 -11.87 3.83 -8.74
C SER A 217 -13.10 3.65 -9.61
N GLY A 218 -13.70 4.75 -10.06
CA GLY A 218 -14.81 4.73 -11.02
C GLY A 218 -14.44 4.20 -12.40
N LYS A 219 -13.16 3.88 -12.65
CA LYS A 219 -12.70 3.24 -13.89
C LYS A 219 -11.56 2.26 -13.65
N THR A 220 -10.31 2.69 -13.65
CA THR A 220 -9.15 1.78 -13.63
C THR A 220 -8.29 1.98 -12.39
N GLY A 221 -7.49 0.99 -12.02
CA GLY A 221 -6.56 1.12 -10.91
C GLY A 221 -7.27 1.26 -9.57
N GLY A 222 -8.08 0.26 -9.18
CA GLY A 222 -8.84 0.28 -7.93
C GLY A 222 -7.99 0.66 -6.70
N ALA A 223 -6.71 0.32 -6.70
CA ALA A 223 -5.70 0.87 -5.79
C ALA A 223 -4.76 1.84 -6.51
N ILE A 224 -4.04 1.37 -7.53
CA ILE A 224 -2.96 2.13 -8.19
C ILE A 224 -3.21 2.22 -9.70
N LEU A 225 -3.03 3.42 -10.23
CA LEU A 225 -2.87 3.66 -11.66
C LEU A 225 -1.49 4.26 -11.96
N SER A 226 -0.65 3.52 -12.69
CA SER A 226 0.53 4.03 -13.39
C SER A 226 0.11 4.44 -14.80
N SER A 227 0.33 5.70 -15.19
CA SER A 227 -0.18 6.17 -16.49
C SER A 227 0.66 7.20 -17.22
N VAL A 228 0.55 7.15 -18.56
CA VAL A 228 0.99 8.23 -19.46
C VAL A 228 -0.14 8.55 -20.43
N GLN A 229 -0.65 9.78 -20.34
CA GLN A 229 -1.81 10.22 -21.14
C GLN A 229 -1.45 11.42 -21.99
N SER A 230 -0.40 11.25 -22.80
CA SER A 230 0.17 12.30 -23.63
C SER A 230 0.47 11.76 -25.02
N SER A 231 0.49 12.65 -26.02
CA SER A 231 1.03 12.37 -27.35
C SER A 231 2.57 12.33 -27.35
N THR A 232 3.21 12.91 -26.34
CA THR A 232 4.66 12.85 -26.12
C THR A 232 5.01 11.60 -25.31
N ALA A 233 6.12 10.95 -25.66
CA ALA A 233 6.62 9.78 -24.95
C ALA A 233 7.22 10.19 -23.59
N TYR A 234 6.43 10.07 -22.53
CA TYR A 234 6.89 10.21 -21.14
C TYR A 234 6.92 8.85 -20.45
N THR A 235 7.42 8.84 -19.20
CA THR A 235 7.55 7.61 -18.42
C THR A 235 6.94 7.77 -17.03
N ALA A 236 6.18 6.77 -16.61
CA ALA A 236 5.74 6.55 -15.24
C ALA A 236 6.18 5.16 -14.78
N ASN A 237 6.86 5.09 -13.64
CA ASN A 237 7.33 3.86 -13.03
C ASN A 237 6.76 3.74 -11.62
N VAL A 238 6.12 2.61 -11.34
CA VAL A 238 5.73 2.22 -9.98
C VAL A 238 6.45 0.92 -9.65
N THR A 239 7.13 0.85 -8.50
CA THR A 239 7.69 -0.39 -7.96
C THR A 239 7.02 -0.66 -6.62
N ALA A 240 6.40 -1.82 -6.45
CA ALA A 240 5.81 -2.24 -5.18
C ALA A 240 6.45 -3.56 -4.72
N VAL A 241 7.08 -3.53 -3.54
CA VAL A 241 7.74 -4.69 -2.94
C VAL A 241 7.07 -5.00 -1.61
N ASN A 242 6.78 -6.28 -1.33
CA ASN A 242 6.18 -6.70 -0.08
C ASN A 242 4.90 -5.88 0.23
N CYS A 243 3.94 -5.83 -0.70
CA CYS A 243 2.73 -5.01 -0.56
C CYS A 243 1.47 -5.86 -0.68
N THR A 244 0.40 -5.46 -0.01
CA THR A 244 -0.91 -6.13 -0.08
C THR A 244 -1.93 -5.21 -0.74
N PHE A 245 -2.62 -5.71 -1.77
CA PHE A 245 -3.66 -5.04 -2.54
C PHE A 245 -4.91 -5.92 -2.53
N THR A 246 -5.91 -5.54 -1.74
CA THR A 246 -7.07 -6.41 -1.52
C THR A 246 -8.38 -5.66 -1.32
N GLY A 247 -9.50 -6.25 -1.74
CA GLY A 247 -10.82 -5.61 -1.61
C GLY A 247 -10.98 -4.33 -2.43
N ASN A 248 -10.03 -4.00 -3.32
CA ASN A 248 -10.10 -2.80 -4.14
C ASN A 248 -11.07 -3.01 -5.30
N GLN A 249 -11.74 -1.94 -5.72
CA GLN A 249 -12.73 -1.96 -6.78
C GLN A 249 -12.33 -1.00 -7.90
N GLY A 250 -12.16 -1.52 -9.10
CA GLY A 250 -11.75 -0.81 -10.30
C GLY A 250 -11.23 -1.80 -11.34
N ASP A 251 -11.24 -1.43 -12.61
CA ASP A 251 -10.68 -2.25 -13.68
C ASP A 251 -9.17 -2.33 -13.50
N GLY A 252 -8.73 -3.49 -12.99
CA GLY A 252 -7.45 -3.72 -12.35
C GLY A 252 -7.36 -3.03 -10.99
N ALA A 253 -7.05 -3.77 -9.92
CA ALA A 253 -6.57 -3.19 -8.67
C ALA A 253 -5.31 -2.36 -8.92
N ILE A 254 -4.43 -2.89 -9.77
CA ILE A 254 -3.21 -2.26 -10.23
C ILE A 254 -3.27 -2.19 -11.76
N SER A 255 -3.15 -0.97 -12.28
CA SER A 255 -3.27 -0.74 -13.72
C SER A 255 -2.09 0.04 -14.28
N ALA A 256 -1.61 -0.41 -15.44
CA ALA A 256 -0.65 0.29 -16.28
C ALA A 256 -1.35 0.75 -17.55
N LEU A 257 -1.41 2.07 -17.78
CA LEU A 257 -2.23 2.64 -18.85
C LEU A 257 -1.47 3.67 -19.69
N THR A 258 -1.58 3.55 -21.00
CA THR A 258 -1.23 4.62 -21.95
C THR A 258 -2.42 4.96 -22.83
N THR A 259 -2.50 6.20 -23.33
CA THR A 259 -3.56 6.59 -24.29
C THR A 259 -3.05 6.80 -25.71
N ALA A 260 -1.90 7.46 -25.87
CA ALA A 260 -1.37 7.82 -27.19
C ALA A 260 0.14 7.59 -27.34
N ASN A 261 0.95 7.86 -26.31
CA ASN A 261 2.38 7.62 -26.35
C ASN A 261 2.94 7.41 -24.93
N GLY A 262 4.15 6.85 -24.83
CA GLY A 262 4.90 6.73 -23.58
C GLY A 262 4.91 5.34 -22.95
N PHE A 263 5.43 5.31 -21.73
CA PHE A 263 5.80 4.11 -20.99
C PHE A 263 5.16 4.16 -19.60
N ALA A 264 4.18 3.30 -19.34
CA ALA A 264 3.58 3.12 -18.02
C ALA A 264 3.98 1.76 -17.47
N ASN A 265 4.83 1.76 -16.45
CA ASN A 265 5.42 0.55 -15.90
C ASN A 265 4.99 0.37 -14.43
N VAL A 266 4.79 -0.89 -14.08
CA VAL A 266 4.58 -1.37 -12.71
C VAL A 266 5.46 -2.61 -12.51
N PHE A 267 6.24 -2.63 -11.44
CA PHE A 267 7.08 -3.75 -11.03
C PHE A 267 6.59 -4.24 -9.67
N LEU A 268 6.31 -5.53 -9.55
CA LEU A 268 5.75 -6.11 -8.34
C LEU A 268 6.66 -7.23 -7.84
N VAL A 269 7.03 -7.19 -6.57
CA VAL A 269 7.84 -8.24 -5.92
C VAL A 269 7.22 -8.62 -4.59
N ASN A 270 7.03 -9.91 -4.32
CA ASN A 270 6.41 -10.40 -3.08
C ASN A 270 5.08 -9.68 -2.79
N ALA A 271 4.25 -9.44 -3.80
CA ALA A 271 3.02 -8.68 -3.67
C ALA A 271 1.79 -9.59 -3.66
N LEU A 272 0.84 -9.31 -2.78
CA LEU A 272 -0.45 -10.00 -2.69
C LEU A 272 -1.51 -9.12 -3.36
N VAL A 273 -2.11 -9.58 -4.46
CA VAL A 273 -3.08 -8.80 -5.27
C VAL A 273 -4.32 -9.64 -5.53
N VAL A 274 -5.14 -9.84 -4.50
CA VAL A 274 -6.29 -10.77 -4.53
C VAL A 274 -7.53 -10.13 -3.90
N ASN A 275 -8.71 -10.70 -4.16
CA ASN A 275 -10.00 -10.18 -3.69
C ASN A 275 -10.33 -8.78 -4.23
N ASN A 276 -9.75 -8.39 -5.37
CA ASN A 276 -10.10 -7.14 -6.03
C ASN A 276 -11.10 -7.41 -7.16
N ILE A 277 -12.01 -6.48 -7.39
CA ILE A 277 -13.09 -6.63 -8.36
C ILE A 277 -13.11 -5.47 -9.34
N ASN A 278 -13.66 -5.71 -10.53
CA ASN A 278 -13.85 -4.66 -11.53
C ASN A 278 -14.86 -3.59 -11.05
N VAL A 279 -15.00 -2.50 -11.81
CA VAL A 279 -15.91 -1.40 -11.45
C VAL A 279 -17.35 -1.87 -11.26
N ALA A 280 -17.82 -2.77 -12.13
CA ALA A 280 -19.18 -3.31 -12.09
C ALA A 280 -19.43 -4.18 -10.83
N GLY A 281 -18.37 -4.68 -10.20
CA GLY A 281 -18.42 -5.54 -9.03
C GLY A 281 -18.94 -6.95 -9.32
N ASP A 282 -18.75 -7.43 -10.55
CA ASP A 282 -19.23 -8.71 -11.04
C ASP A 282 -18.13 -9.68 -11.48
N ALA A 283 -16.86 -9.26 -11.49
CA ALA A 283 -15.69 -10.10 -11.79
C ALA A 283 -14.44 -9.70 -11.00
N TYR A 284 -13.56 -10.66 -10.72
CA TYR A 284 -12.22 -10.38 -10.16
C TYR A 284 -11.34 -9.61 -11.14
N SER A 285 -10.61 -8.61 -10.66
CA SER A 285 -9.80 -7.70 -11.48
C SER A 285 -8.55 -7.21 -10.73
N ASP A 286 -7.41 -7.88 -10.91
CA ASP A 286 -6.20 -7.57 -10.14
C ASP A 286 -5.18 -6.77 -10.96
N LEU A 287 -4.70 -7.31 -12.09
CA LEU A 287 -3.62 -6.71 -12.89
C LEU A 287 -4.10 -6.36 -14.30
N LEU A 288 -4.18 -5.08 -14.64
CA LEU A 288 -4.67 -4.61 -15.94
C LEU A 288 -3.63 -3.79 -16.70
N GLU A 289 -3.28 -4.26 -17.90
CA GLU A 289 -2.53 -3.49 -18.88
C GLU A 289 -3.47 -2.93 -19.95
N THR A 290 -3.39 -1.62 -20.22
CA THR A 290 -4.17 -0.95 -21.26
C THR A 290 -3.27 -0.07 -22.13
N ALA A 291 -2.85 -0.60 -23.28
CA ALA A 291 -2.03 0.13 -24.24
C ALA A 291 -2.87 1.15 -25.04
N GLY A 292 -2.24 2.26 -25.42
CA GLY A 292 -2.79 3.21 -26.38
C GLY A 292 -2.82 2.63 -27.79
N SER A 293 -3.44 3.34 -28.73
CA SER A 293 -3.53 2.90 -30.13
C SER A 293 -2.20 2.98 -30.90
N ASN A 294 -1.20 3.66 -30.34
CA ASN A 294 0.12 3.79 -30.95
C ASN A 294 0.99 2.57 -30.63
N PRO A 295 1.52 1.85 -31.63
CA PRO A 295 2.38 0.68 -31.41
C PRO A 295 3.66 0.96 -30.62
N ALA A 296 4.11 2.21 -30.53
CA ALA A 296 5.28 2.59 -29.75
C ALA A 296 4.99 2.75 -28.24
N THR A 297 3.73 2.70 -27.82
CA THR A 297 3.39 2.72 -26.39
C THR A 297 3.83 1.45 -25.69
N VAL A 298 4.25 1.58 -24.44
CA VAL A 298 4.57 0.44 -23.59
C VAL A 298 3.72 0.54 -22.33
N VAL A 299 2.96 -0.51 -22.07
CA VAL A 299 2.40 -0.81 -20.76
C VAL A 299 3.05 -2.09 -20.27
N LYS A 300 3.51 -2.09 -19.03
CA LYS A 300 4.19 -3.25 -18.45
C LYS A 300 3.86 -3.39 -16.98
N ILE A 301 3.32 -4.53 -16.60
CA ILE A 301 3.23 -5.04 -15.25
C ILE A 301 4.17 -6.24 -15.17
N ASP A 302 5.21 -6.14 -14.33
CA ASP A 302 6.28 -7.13 -14.21
C ASP A 302 6.25 -7.80 -12.84
N PRO A 303 5.45 -8.87 -12.65
CA PRO A 303 5.30 -9.53 -11.35
C PRO A 303 6.34 -10.62 -11.10
N TYR A 304 6.95 -10.63 -9.91
CA TYR A 304 7.79 -11.69 -9.37
C TYR A 304 7.33 -12.07 -7.96
N HIS A 305 7.10 -13.37 -7.70
CA HIS A 305 6.55 -13.84 -6.42
C HIS A 305 5.26 -13.07 -6.05
N VAL A 306 4.35 -12.95 -7.02
CA VAL A 306 3.06 -12.26 -6.83
C VAL A 306 1.95 -13.28 -6.74
N MET A 307 1.08 -13.13 -5.75
CA MET A 307 -0.16 -13.88 -5.67
C MET A 307 -1.31 -13.04 -6.24
N TYR A 308 -2.06 -13.55 -7.20
CA TYR A 308 -3.12 -12.81 -7.90
C TYR A 308 -4.27 -13.72 -8.36
N THR A 309 -5.45 -13.18 -8.70
CA THR A 309 -6.59 -13.94 -9.25
C THR A 309 -6.67 -13.79 -10.77
N THR A 310 -6.74 -12.55 -11.24
CA THR A 310 -6.97 -12.23 -12.66
C THR A 310 -5.96 -11.20 -13.16
N ALA A 311 -5.35 -11.48 -14.32
CA ALA A 311 -4.44 -10.55 -15.00
C ALA A 311 -4.76 -10.44 -16.49
N SER A 312 -4.43 -9.31 -17.12
CA SER A 312 -4.38 -9.20 -18.58
C SER A 312 -3.52 -10.30 -19.19
N ALA A 313 -3.93 -10.81 -20.35
CA ALA A 313 -3.20 -11.88 -21.05
C ALA A 313 -1.75 -11.51 -21.43
N THR A 314 -1.45 -10.21 -21.52
CA THR A 314 -0.12 -9.66 -21.80
C THR A 314 0.82 -9.68 -20.59
N VAL A 315 0.28 -9.82 -19.37
CA VAL A 315 1.09 -9.90 -18.15
C VAL A 315 1.74 -11.28 -18.06
N VAL A 316 3.06 -11.30 -18.13
CA VAL A 316 3.84 -12.55 -18.05
C VAL A 316 4.04 -12.94 -16.58
N THR A 317 3.53 -14.12 -16.21
CA THR A 317 3.68 -14.68 -14.84
C THR A 317 4.43 -16.02 -14.82
N ASN A 318 4.49 -16.72 -15.95
CA ASN A 318 5.20 -17.98 -16.09
C ASN A 318 6.70 -17.82 -15.84
N GLY A 319 7.27 -18.72 -15.03
CA GLY A 319 8.70 -18.69 -14.66
C GLY A 319 9.07 -17.62 -13.63
N ARG A 320 8.09 -16.88 -13.08
CA ARG A 320 8.33 -15.77 -12.12
C ARG A 320 7.88 -16.08 -10.70
N ASN A 321 7.60 -17.36 -10.41
CA ASN A 321 7.11 -17.84 -9.11
C ASN A 321 5.82 -17.15 -8.63
N CYS A 322 4.99 -16.64 -9.55
CA CYS A 322 3.68 -16.14 -9.19
C CYS A 322 2.71 -17.28 -8.89
N ILE A 323 1.71 -16.99 -8.03
CA ILE A 323 0.64 -17.91 -7.66
C ILE A 323 -0.65 -17.30 -8.18
N GLN A 324 -1.25 -17.91 -9.20
CA GLN A 324 -2.61 -17.54 -9.58
C GLN A 324 -3.57 -18.24 -8.62
N VAL A 325 -4.55 -17.54 -8.07
CA VAL A 325 -5.57 -18.05 -7.16
C VAL A 325 -6.86 -18.19 -7.97
N ALA A 326 -7.48 -19.36 -7.98
CA ALA A 326 -8.71 -19.58 -8.75
C ALA A 326 -9.91 -18.83 -8.16
N ASP A 327 -10.07 -18.87 -6.84
CA ASP A 327 -11.11 -18.14 -6.12
C ASP A 327 -10.59 -17.67 -4.74
N PRO A 328 -10.29 -16.38 -4.57
CA PRO A 328 -9.79 -15.85 -3.31
C PRO A 328 -10.86 -15.75 -2.22
N ALA A 329 -12.14 -16.04 -2.50
CA ALA A 329 -13.18 -16.15 -1.47
C ALA A 329 -13.08 -17.45 -0.66
N THR A 330 -12.50 -18.50 -1.25
CA THR A 330 -12.35 -19.83 -0.64
C THR A 330 -10.88 -20.20 -0.39
N ALA A 331 -9.94 -19.44 -0.95
CA ALA A 331 -8.53 -19.59 -0.64
C ALA A 331 -8.21 -19.13 0.79
N GLU A 332 -7.46 -19.95 1.53
CA GLU A 332 -7.02 -19.65 2.89
C GLU A 332 -5.85 -18.65 2.87
N ILE A 333 -6.17 -17.38 2.64
CA ILE A 333 -5.18 -16.30 2.55
C ILE A 333 -5.27 -15.40 3.79
N PHE A 334 -6.46 -14.87 4.07
CA PHE A 334 -6.70 -13.90 5.13
C PHE A 334 -7.42 -14.51 6.32
N LYS A 335 -7.16 -13.95 7.51
CA LYS A 335 -7.70 -14.39 8.79
C LYS A 335 -9.23 -14.43 8.84
N SER A 336 -9.88 -13.45 8.23
CA SER A 336 -11.34 -13.39 8.10
C SER A 336 -11.75 -12.58 6.88
N LEU A 337 -12.92 -12.90 6.33
CA LEU A 337 -13.47 -12.27 5.15
C LEU A 337 -14.88 -11.74 5.42
N GLU A 338 -15.21 -10.59 4.86
CA GLU A 338 -16.56 -10.04 4.78
C GLU A 338 -17.09 -10.04 3.34
N THR A 339 -18.41 -10.06 3.19
CA THR A 339 -19.04 -9.89 1.87
C THR A 339 -19.03 -8.42 1.48
N PHE A 340 -18.69 -8.13 0.23
CA PHE A 340 -18.82 -6.81 -0.37
C PHE A 340 -19.27 -6.91 -1.84
N ALA A 341 -19.69 -5.78 -2.41
CA ALA A 341 -20.45 -5.74 -3.66
C ALA A 341 -21.65 -6.72 -3.58
N THR A 342 -21.90 -7.49 -4.64
CA THR A 342 -23.04 -8.42 -4.67
C THR A 342 -22.79 -9.68 -3.82
N ASN A 343 -21.64 -10.32 -4.01
CA ASN A 343 -21.34 -11.64 -3.43
C ASN A 343 -19.84 -11.92 -3.28
N TYR A 344 -18.99 -10.92 -3.50
CA TYR A 344 -17.54 -11.07 -3.43
C TYR A 344 -17.05 -10.97 -1.99
N LYS A 345 -15.83 -11.43 -1.75
CA LYS A 345 -15.21 -11.43 -0.41
C LYS A 345 -13.99 -10.54 -0.38
N ARG A 346 -13.81 -9.79 0.70
CA ARG A 346 -12.60 -9.02 1.01
C ARG A 346 -12.21 -9.23 2.48
N PRO A 347 -10.95 -9.03 2.87
CA PRO A 347 -10.55 -9.18 4.26
C PRO A 347 -11.20 -8.14 5.16
N VAL A 348 -11.56 -8.57 6.36
CA VAL A 348 -11.80 -7.64 7.47
C VAL A 348 -10.44 -7.11 7.90
N LEU A 349 -10.28 -5.79 7.95
CA LEU A 349 -9.02 -5.16 8.30
C LEU A 349 -8.86 -5.09 9.83
N SER A 350 -7.63 -5.27 10.28
CA SER A 350 -7.23 -5.09 11.68
C SER A 350 -6.41 -3.82 11.82
N GLU A 351 -6.56 -3.15 12.97
CA GLU A 351 -5.75 -1.99 13.32
C GLU A 351 -4.71 -2.39 14.38
N ILE A 352 -3.44 -2.37 14.00
CA ILE A 352 -2.32 -2.78 14.86
C ILE A 352 -1.28 -1.66 14.82
N SER A 353 -0.93 -1.11 15.98
CA SER A 353 0.07 -0.04 16.10
C SER A 353 -0.21 1.16 15.16
N GLY A 354 -1.49 1.51 14.98
CA GLY A 354 -1.92 2.60 14.08
C GLY A 354 -1.94 2.25 12.58
N ASN A 355 -1.54 1.03 12.20
CA ASN A 355 -1.62 0.54 10.83
C ASN A 355 -2.91 -0.26 10.61
N LYS A 356 -3.63 0.02 9.53
CA LYS A 356 -4.75 -0.82 9.07
C LYS A 356 -4.24 -1.83 8.06
N ILE A 357 -4.32 -3.11 8.40
CA ILE A 357 -3.74 -4.21 7.62
C ILE A 357 -4.76 -5.30 7.32
N ALA A 358 -4.48 -6.08 6.28
CA ALA A 358 -5.17 -7.34 6.02
C ALA A 358 -4.31 -8.49 6.60
N GLU A 359 -4.69 -9.01 7.77
CA GLU A 359 -3.95 -10.08 8.43
C GLU A 359 -4.03 -11.40 7.65
N LEU A 360 -2.89 -12.08 7.52
CA LEU A 360 -2.82 -13.44 6.99
C LEU A 360 -3.38 -14.45 8.01
N ILE A 361 -4.08 -15.48 7.52
CA ILE A 361 -4.49 -16.62 8.37
C ILE A 361 -3.27 -17.49 8.72
N THR A 362 -3.37 -18.25 9.81
CA THR A 362 -2.40 -19.30 10.13
C THR A 362 -2.29 -20.30 8.97
N GLY A 363 -1.05 -20.59 8.55
CA GLY A 363 -0.79 -21.45 7.39
C GLY A 363 -1.27 -20.85 6.06
N SER A 364 -1.39 -19.53 5.95
CA SER A 364 -1.81 -18.88 4.70
C SER A 364 -0.96 -19.32 3.51
N LEU A 365 -1.58 -19.40 2.32
CA LEU A 365 -0.89 -19.68 1.06
C LEU A 365 0.21 -18.64 0.74
N ALA A 366 0.11 -17.45 1.33
CA ALA A 366 1.09 -16.40 1.16
C ALA A 366 2.34 -16.59 2.04
N LEU A 367 2.26 -17.40 3.10
CA LEU A 367 3.38 -17.61 4.03
C LEU A 367 4.50 -18.38 3.34
N ASN A 368 5.74 -17.93 3.57
CA ASN A 368 6.95 -18.54 3.04
C ASN A 368 7.00 -18.69 1.50
N ALA A 369 6.16 -17.94 0.78
CA ALA A 369 6.04 -18.01 -0.67
C ALA A 369 6.85 -16.92 -1.40
N GLY A 370 7.38 -15.94 -0.66
CA GLY A 370 8.19 -14.85 -1.18
C GLY A 370 9.68 -15.20 -1.27
N VAL A 371 10.47 -14.18 -1.63
CA VAL A 371 11.93 -14.30 -1.75
C VAL A 371 12.61 -13.16 -0.97
N ALA A 372 13.72 -13.45 -0.27
CA ALA A 372 14.48 -12.43 0.46
C ALA A 372 15.50 -11.68 -0.41
N THR A 373 15.85 -12.21 -1.59
CA THR A 373 16.78 -11.57 -2.54
C THR A 373 16.31 -11.75 -3.99
N LEU A 374 16.23 -10.66 -4.74
CA LEU A 374 15.95 -10.68 -6.17
C LEU A 374 16.82 -9.63 -6.87
N ALA A 375 17.56 -10.03 -7.91
CA ALA A 375 18.45 -9.11 -8.61
C ALA A 375 17.67 -7.90 -9.15
N GLY A 376 18.20 -6.69 -8.89
CA GLY A 376 17.58 -5.43 -9.29
C GLY A 376 16.54 -4.86 -8.31
N TYR A 377 16.24 -5.56 -7.22
CA TYR A 377 15.29 -5.11 -6.20
C TYR A 377 15.89 -5.14 -4.80
N THR A 378 15.60 -4.11 -4.02
CA THR A 378 15.83 -4.12 -2.57
C THR A 378 14.60 -4.71 -1.90
N ILE A 379 14.76 -5.85 -1.24
CA ILE A 379 13.68 -6.50 -0.48
C ILE A 379 13.88 -6.15 1.00
N PRO A 380 12.92 -5.44 1.64
CA PRO A 380 13.01 -5.09 3.05
C PRO A 380 13.15 -6.31 3.96
N SER A 381 13.95 -6.19 5.02
CA SER A 381 14.15 -7.23 6.04
C SER A 381 13.10 -7.20 7.16
N VAL A 382 12.23 -6.20 7.16
CA VAL A 382 11.09 -6.08 8.08
C VAL A 382 9.79 -5.91 7.31
N ASP A 383 8.67 -6.22 7.95
CA ASP A 383 7.33 -6.07 7.40
C ASP A 383 6.68 -4.71 7.74
N GLN A 384 5.40 -4.53 7.40
CA GLN A 384 4.66 -3.28 7.65
C GLN A 384 4.60 -2.90 9.14
N LEU A 385 4.62 -3.89 10.04
CA LEU A 385 4.53 -3.69 11.48
C LEU A 385 5.92 -3.63 12.13
N GLY A 386 6.99 -3.68 11.34
CA GLY A 386 8.37 -3.72 11.82
C GLY A 386 8.85 -5.10 12.26
N ALA A 387 8.09 -6.17 12.03
CA ALA A 387 8.52 -7.52 12.37
C ALA A 387 9.59 -8.00 11.39
N THR A 388 10.61 -8.73 11.89
CA THR A 388 11.68 -9.27 11.04
C THR A 388 11.13 -10.34 10.11
N ARG A 389 11.52 -10.26 8.84
CA ARG A 389 11.14 -11.24 7.82
C ARG A 389 12.09 -12.43 7.81
N PRO A 390 11.58 -13.67 7.67
CA PRO A 390 12.40 -14.86 7.54
C PRO A 390 13.10 -14.93 6.16
N ALA A 391 14.00 -15.89 5.98
CA ALA A 391 14.74 -16.09 4.72
C ALA A 391 13.83 -16.40 3.51
N THR A 392 12.65 -16.97 3.78
CA THR A 392 11.54 -17.10 2.83
C THR A 392 10.37 -16.28 3.36
N PRO A 393 10.27 -14.98 3.05
CA PRO A 393 9.23 -14.12 3.60
C PRO A 393 7.85 -14.50 3.08
N SER A 394 6.81 -14.01 3.75
CA SER A 394 5.47 -14.02 3.19
C SER A 394 5.35 -13.09 1.97
N ILE A 395 4.52 -13.46 1.01
CA ILE A 395 4.06 -12.55 -0.03
C ILE A 395 3.06 -11.58 0.62
N GLY A 396 3.31 -10.28 0.53
CA GLY A 396 2.45 -9.23 1.08
C GLY A 396 3.12 -8.33 2.12
N ALA A 397 2.33 -7.40 2.65
CA ALA A 397 2.79 -6.33 3.54
C ALA A 397 3.21 -6.80 4.93
N VAL A 398 2.62 -7.88 5.43
CA VAL A 398 2.85 -8.39 6.79
C VAL A 398 3.23 -9.86 6.77
N GLU A 399 4.03 -10.27 7.75
CA GLU A 399 4.18 -11.67 8.10
C GLU A 399 2.96 -12.16 8.91
N TYR A 400 2.88 -13.46 9.17
CA TYR A 400 1.84 -13.99 10.05
C TYR A 400 1.93 -13.34 11.45
N VAL A 401 0.85 -12.69 11.85
CA VAL A 401 0.73 -12.07 13.18
C VAL A 401 0.38 -13.16 14.19
N THR A 402 1.39 -13.77 14.82
CA THR A 402 1.18 -14.34 16.15
C THR A 402 1.03 -13.16 17.10
N GLY A 403 -0.18 -12.93 17.61
CA GLY A 403 -0.41 -11.84 18.56
C GLY A 403 0.60 -11.96 19.71
N THR A 404 1.41 -10.91 19.92
CA THR A 404 2.38 -10.77 21.02
C THR A 404 3.30 -11.97 21.29
N THR A 405 4.58 -11.77 21.00
CA THR A 405 5.70 -12.64 21.37
C THR A 405 5.55 -13.30 22.76
N VAL A 406 5.29 -14.61 22.76
CA VAL A 406 6.03 -15.54 23.62
C VAL A 406 6.76 -16.45 22.64
N VAL A 407 8.06 -16.21 22.50
CA VAL A 407 8.94 -17.20 21.88
C VAL A 407 8.86 -18.43 22.79
N SER A 408 8.10 -19.44 22.38
CA SER A 408 8.51 -20.79 22.73
C SER A 408 9.52 -21.16 21.67
N GLU A 409 10.80 -21.12 22.05
CA GLU A 409 11.82 -21.91 21.38
C GLU A 409 11.40 -23.37 21.55
N HIS A 410 10.59 -23.87 20.62
CA HIS A 410 10.68 -25.27 20.25
C HIS A 410 11.56 -25.32 18.99
N GLU A 411 12.86 -25.13 19.22
CA GLU A 411 13.81 -25.97 18.51
C GLU A 411 13.43 -27.42 18.84
N ASP A 412 13.17 -28.22 17.81
CA ASP A 412 12.79 -29.65 17.80
C ASP A 412 11.29 -29.93 17.55
N ASP A 413 10.88 -29.75 16.29
CA ASP A 413 10.06 -30.73 15.54
C ASP A 413 9.94 -30.30 14.07
N LYS A 414 10.97 -30.58 13.28
CA LYS A 414 10.92 -30.32 11.83
C LYS A 414 9.98 -31.32 11.20
N LEU A 415 8.76 -30.89 10.88
CA LEU A 415 7.86 -31.62 10.01
C LEU A 415 8.56 -31.85 8.65
N THR A 416 8.98 -33.09 8.38
CA THR A 416 9.67 -33.46 7.13
C THR A 416 8.72 -34.17 6.19
N VAL A 417 8.77 -33.83 4.90
CA VAL A 417 7.97 -34.49 3.87
C VAL A 417 8.81 -35.50 3.08
N ARG A 418 8.29 -36.73 2.95
CA ARG A 418 8.81 -37.75 2.04
C ARG A 418 7.88 -37.87 0.85
N ILE A 419 8.44 -37.88 -0.35
CA ILE A 419 7.69 -37.92 -1.60
C ILE A 419 8.20 -39.09 -2.45
N GLU A 420 7.31 -40.01 -2.78
CA GLU A 420 7.59 -41.15 -3.65
C GLU A 420 6.53 -41.22 -4.76
N GLY A 421 6.89 -40.76 -5.94
CA GLY A 421 5.94 -40.59 -7.04
C GLY A 421 4.83 -39.59 -6.66
N ARG A 422 3.60 -40.10 -6.54
CA ARG A 422 2.41 -39.35 -6.09
C ARG A 422 2.05 -39.61 -4.62
N THR A 423 2.82 -40.42 -3.91
CA THR A 423 2.61 -40.68 -2.49
C THR A 423 3.40 -39.67 -1.67
N VAL A 424 2.74 -39.06 -0.70
CA VAL A 424 3.37 -38.16 0.27
C VAL A 424 3.14 -38.68 1.69
N ALA A 425 4.17 -38.60 2.51
CA ALA A 425 4.10 -38.90 3.94
C ALA A 425 4.84 -37.79 4.69
N PHE A 426 4.39 -37.46 5.90
CA PHE A 426 5.08 -36.50 6.76
C PHE A 426 5.49 -37.16 8.06
N THR A 427 6.70 -36.87 8.52
CA THR A 427 7.19 -37.24 9.86
C THR A 427 7.16 -36.00 10.74
N GLY A 428 6.71 -36.15 11.99
CA GLY A 428 6.53 -35.06 12.95
C GLY A 428 5.09 -34.52 13.02
N ILE A 429 4.09 -35.28 12.55
CA ILE A 429 2.68 -34.90 12.68
C ILE A 429 2.15 -35.32 14.06
N GLU A 430 1.54 -34.40 14.82
CA GLU A 430 0.76 -34.75 16.01
C GLU A 430 -0.68 -35.12 15.63
N GLY A 431 -1.05 -36.39 15.83
CA GLY A 431 -2.39 -36.90 15.54
C GLY A 431 -2.75 -36.91 14.05
N ASN A 432 -4.04 -37.00 13.75
CA ASN A 432 -4.53 -36.90 12.38
C ASN A 432 -4.69 -35.43 12.01
N GLN A 433 -4.00 -35.00 10.96
CA GLN A 433 -4.06 -33.63 10.46
C GLN A 433 -4.68 -33.57 9.09
N GLU A 434 -5.23 -32.40 8.76
CA GLU A 434 -5.70 -32.12 7.41
C GLU A 434 -4.53 -31.71 6.51
N LEU A 435 -4.42 -32.41 5.38
CA LEU A 435 -3.53 -32.07 4.28
C LEU A 435 -4.38 -31.50 3.13
N LEU A 436 -4.18 -30.22 2.84
CA LEU A 436 -4.78 -29.53 1.70
C LEU A 436 -3.74 -29.47 0.57
N VAL A 437 -4.13 -29.91 -0.62
CA VAL A 437 -3.27 -29.90 -1.80
C VAL A 437 -3.85 -28.98 -2.84
N TYR A 438 -3.08 -27.98 -3.23
CA TYR A 438 -3.43 -27.00 -4.24
C TYR A 438 -2.57 -27.20 -5.49
N SER A 439 -3.16 -26.94 -6.66
CA SER A 439 -2.38 -26.78 -7.88
C SER A 439 -1.53 -25.50 -7.79
N MET A 440 -0.57 -25.34 -8.72
CA MET A 440 0.14 -24.05 -8.87
C MET A 440 -0.77 -22.89 -9.29
N GLY A 441 -1.99 -23.20 -9.76
CA GLY A 441 -3.07 -22.23 -9.99
C GLY A 441 -3.98 -22.05 -8.78
N GLY A 442 -3.53 -22.41 -7.57
CA GLY A 442 -4.21 -22.11 -6.31
C GLY A 442 -5.55 -22.82 -6.12
N GLN A 443 -5.90 -23.76 -7.02
CA GLN A 443 -7.13 -24.54 -6.92
C GLN A 443 -6.93 -25.66 -5.89
N LEU A 444 -7.84 -25.78 -4.91
CA LEU A 444 -7.86 -26.93 -4.01
C LEU A 444 -8.19 -28.19 -4.82
N THR A 445 -7.26 -29.12 -4.86
CA THR A 445 -7.28 -30.33 -5.71
C THR A 445 -7.34 -31.62 -4.91
N GLY A 446 -7.10 -31.53 -3.61
CA GLY A 446 -7.28 -32.63 -2.68
C GLY A 446 -7.36 -32.14 -1.24
N ARG A 447 -8.20 -32.81 -0.46
CA ARG A 447 -8.32 -32.69 0.99
C ARG A 447 -8.15 -34.10 1.54
N TYR A 448 -7.14 -34.30 2.35
CA TYR A 448 -6.78 -35.60 2.90
C TYR A 448 -6.65 -35.50 4.40
N THR A 449 -6.89 -36.61 5.09
CA THR A 449 -6.50 -36.79 6.48
C THR A 449 -5.23 -37.62 6.50
N ILE A 450 -4.21 -37.17 7.19
CA ILE A 450 -2.91 -37.84 7.25
C ILE A 450 -2.40 -37.89 8.70
N GLY A 451 -1.94 -39.06 9.13
CA GLY A 451 -1.23 -39.26 10.40
C GLY A 451 0.28 -39.29 10.22
N ASN A 452 1.02 -39.34 11.34
CA ASN A 452 2.48 -39.41 11.32
C ASN A 452 2.98 -40.64 10.54
N GLU A 453 3.84 -40.39 9.55
CA GLU A 453 4.39 -41.37 8.61
C GLU A 453 3.35 -42.13 7.78
N GLU A 454 2.07 -41.72 7.81
CA GLU A 454 1.04 -42.36 6.99
C GLU A 454 1.10 -41.85 5.55
N PRO A 455 1.27 -42.73 4.56
CA PRO A 455 1.32 -42.33 3.16
C PRO A 455 -0.06 -42.01 2.60
N VAL A 456 -0.19 -40.86 1.94
CA VAL A 456 -1.37 -40.46 1.19
C VAL A 456 -1.04 -40.35 -0.29
N GLN A 457 -1.87 -40.96 -1.14
CA GLN A 457 -1.75 -40.87 -2.59
C GLN A 457 -2.45 -39.61 -3.10
N LEU A 458 -1.69 -38.70 -3.70
CA LEU A 458 -2.25 -37.49 -4.32
C LEU A 458 -2.95 -37.80 -5.64
N THR A 459 -4.08 -37.13 -5.85
CA THR A 459 -4.92 -37.23 -7.05
C THR A 459 -4.24 -36.71 -8.31
N GLN A 460 -3.45 -35.63 -8.21
CA GLN A 460 -2.80 -34.97 -9.34
C GLN A 460 -1.26 -35.08 -9.30
N PRO A 461 -0.59 -35.41 -10.43
CA PRO A 461 0.85 -35.24 -10.57
C PRO A 461 1.20 -33.76 -10.85
N GLY A 462 2.48 -33.42 -10.74
CA GLY A 462 3.03 -32.10 -11.08
C GLY A 462 3.54 -31.31 -9.88
N LEU A 463 3.83 -30.02 -10.11
CA LEU A 463 4.18 -29.10 -9.03
C LEU A 463 2.90 -28.72 -8.27
N VAL A 464 2.91 -28.89 -6.95
CA VAL A 464 1.76 -28.64 -6.07
C VAL A 464 2.20 -27.84 -4.83
N LEU A 465 1.24 -27.15 -4.22
CA LEU A 465 1.39 -26.57 -2.89
C LEU A 465 0.64 -27.47 -1.90
N MET A 466 1.33 -27.96 -0.89
CA MET A 466 0.75 -28.77 0.17
C MET A 466 0.73 -27.97 1.47
N LYS A 467 -0.43 -27.89 2.10
CA LYS A 467 -0.61 -27.27 3.41
C LYS A 467 -0.99 -28.37 4.40
N ILE A 468 -0.24 -28.44 5.49
CA ILE A 468 -0.51 -29.33 6.61
C ILE A 468 -0.08 -28.63 7.90
N GLN A 469 -0.95 -28.65 8.91
CA GLN A 469 -0.79 -27.82 10.11
C GLN A 469 -0.50 -26.35 9.73
N ASN A 470 0.60 -25.77 10.23
CA ASN A 470 1.02 -24.39 9.99
C ASN A 470 2.06 -24.27 8.88
N ASN A 471 2.36 -25.36 8.17
CA ASN A 471 3.43 -25.44 7.19
C ASN A 471 2.89 -25.54 5.75
N THR A 472 3.53 -24.81 4.84
CA THR A 472 3.27 -24.86 3.39
C THR A 472 4.51 -25.37 2.67
N TYR A 473 4.35 -26.38 1.82
CA TYR A 473 5.41 -27.01 1.04
C TYR A 473 5.12 -26.87 -0.45
N LYS A 474 6.08 -26.35 -1.21
CA LYS A 474 6.04 -26.35 -2.68
C LYS A 474 6.84 -27.54 -3.20
N VAL A 475 6.17 -28.55 -3.76
CA VAL A 475 6.79 -29.84 -4.09
C VAL A 475 6.40 -30.34 -5.46
N VAL A 476 7.28 -31.14 -6.08
CA VAL A 476 6.99 -31.84 -7.34
C VAL A 476 6.64 -33.30 -7.03
N VAL A 477 5.42 -33.72 -7.37
CA VAL A 477 4.99 -35.12 -7.34
C VAL A 477 4.96 -35.68 -8.77
N ARG A 478 5.46 -36.90 -8.97
CA ARG A 478 5.65 -37.51 -10.30
C ARG A 478 4.84 -38.77 -10.50
#